data_AF-A0A7T7HFK6-F1
#
_entry.id   AF-A0A7T7HFK6-F1
#
_cell.length_a   1.000
_cell.length_b   1.000
_cell.length_c   1.000
_cell.angle_alpha   90.00
_cell.angle_beta   90.00
_cell.angle_gamma   90.00
#
_symmetry.space_group_name_H-M   'P 1'
#
loop_
_entity.id
_entity.type
_entity.pdbx_description
1 polymer ?
#
loop_
_entity_poly.entity_id
_entity_poly.type
_entity_poly.pdbx_seq_one_letter_code
_entity_poly.pdbx_strand_id
1 'polypeptide(L)'
;MNENLKIISTITRKSLWAWIKVILIGSLFVLADLIIGFYLIISSPQSGMAAGHVNGPAAILVFFMIIVNYFVNNFFPTLLILVGFLKIPLFIILANKQAMSSAMYNAYTYKLTDYIEPKVQMLINKIIAKQPNFVKQIPNWKIFRVKLIQENKQDNTTSWFFRKITGYCLKKIKMDDVNFSDPNLNYGEVISSKLKQFVQESLEPSMLLVWIACGVDLLLIILAIVLRN
;
A
#
# COMPACT_ATOMS: atom_id res chain seq x y z
N MET A 1 21.85 -23.61 3.06
CA MET A 1 20.82 -22.59 3.37
C MET A 1 19.48 -23.15 2.88
N ASN A 2 18.53 -23.45 3.78
CA ASN A 2 17.25 -24.07 3.42
C ASN A 2 16.59 -23.33 2.25
N GLU A 3 16.08 -24.04 1.25
CA GLU A 3 15.47 -23.46 0.03
C GLU A 3 14.41 -22.39 0.36
N ASN A 4 13.67 -22.60 1.46
CA ASN A 4 12.72 -21.64 2.01
C ASN A 4 13.34 -20.27 2.33
N LEU A 5 14.57 -20.22 2.87
CA LEU A 5 15.27 -18.97 3.16
C LEU A 5 15.68 -18.25 1.88
N LYS A 6 16.11 -18.98 0.84
CA LYS A 6 16.47 -18.39 -0.46
C LYS A 6 15.26 -17.77 -1.16
N ILE A 7 14.11 -18.42 -1.06
CA ILE A 7 12.84 -17.92 -1.63
C ILE A 7 12.38 -16.67 -0.87
N ILE A 8 12.36 -16.72 0.48
CA ILE A 8 12.00 -15.55 1.30
C ILE A 8 12.93 -14.37 0.99
N SER A 9 14.25 -14.60 0.95
CA SER A 9 15.25 -13.59 0.58
C SER A 9 14.94 -12.94 -0.78
N THR A 10 14.60 -13.75 -1.79
CA THR A 10 14.31 -13.24 -3.14
C THR A 10 13.04 -12.39 -3.16
N ILE A 11 11.99 -12.83 -2.47
CA ILE A 11 10.73 -12.08 -2.35
C ILE A 11 10.97 -10.75 -1.63
N THR A 12 11.65 -10.80 -0.48
CA THR A 12 11.98 -9.62 0.32
C THR A 12 12.79 -8.62 -0.50
N ARG A 13 13.80 -9.07 -1.24
CA ARG A 13 14.62 -8.20 -2.09
C ARG A 13 13.78 -7.50 -3.16
N LYS A 14 12.90 -8.22 -3.87
CA LYS A 14 12.03 -7.61 -4.89
C LYS A 14 11.00 -6.65 -4.30
N SER A 15 10.46 -6.97 -3.12
CA SER A 15 9.56 -6.10 -2.37
C SER A 15 10.26 -4.82 -1.92
N LEU A 16 11.46 -4.94 -1.35
CA LEU A 16 12.29 -3.80 -0.95
C LEU A 16 12.65 -2.93 -2.16
N TRP A 17 13.00 -3.55 -3.28
CA TRP A 17 13.29 -2.79 -4.50
C TRP A 17 12.08 -2.01 -5.00
N ALA A 18 10.88 -2.60 -4.95
CA ALA A 18 9.64 -1.89 -5.29
C ALA A 18 9.35 -0.73 -4.32
N TRP A 19 9.62 -0.92 -3.02
CA TRP A 19 9.51 0.14 -2.02
C TRP A 19 10.47 1.30 -2.29
N ILE A 20 11.76 0.99 -2.49
CA ILE A 20 12.83 1.96 -2.75
C ILE A 20 12.51 2.79 -3.99
N LYS A 21 12.04 2.16 -5.07
CA LYS A 21 11.64 2.89 -6.30
C LYS A 21 10.60 3.96 -6.03
N VAL A 22 9.54 3.64 -5.27
CA VAL A 22 8.47 4.61 -4.97
C VAL A 22 8.97 5.73 -4.08
N ILE A 23 9.80 5.42 -3.08
CA ILE A 23 10.41 6.43 -2.21
C ILE A 23 11.33 7.35 -3.00
N LEU A 24 12.17 6.82 -3.89
CA LEU A 24 13.05 7.66 -4.72
C LEU A 24 12.24 8.62 -5.60
N ILE A 25 11.19 8.13 -6.25
CA ILE A 25 10.29 8.98 -7.05
C ILE A 25 9.66 10.06 -6.17
N GLY A 26 9.07 9.68 -5.03
CA GLY A 26 8.44 10.61 -4.11
C GLY A 26 9.41 11.68 -3.57
N SER A 27 10.63 11.27 -3.20
CA SER A 27 11.66 12.19 -2.71
C SER A 27 12.08 13.21 -3.76
N LEU A 28 12.17 12.82 -5.04
CA LEU A 28 12.48 13.77 -6.11
C LEU A 28 11.40 14.86 -6.23
N PHE A 29 10.13 14.47 -6.16
CA PHE A 29 9.01 15.41 -6.21
C PHE A 29 8.94 16.31 -4.97
N VAL A 30 9.14 15.75 -3.77
CA VAL A 30 9.20 16.54 -2.53
C VAL A 30 10.35 17.56 -2.59
N LEU A 31 11.53 17.17 -3.07
CA LEU A 31 12.66 18.10 -3.22
C LEU A 31 12.37 19.17 -4.28
N ALA A 32 11.79 18.78 -5.42
CA ALA A 32 11.39 19.73 -6.44
C ALA A 32 10.40 20.76 -5.89
N ASP A 33 9.40 20.31 -5.13
CA ASP A 33 8.44 21.20 -4.49
C ASP A 33 9.12 22.21 -3.58
N LEU A 34 9.94 21.73 -2.64
CA LEU A 34 10.57 22.61 -1.68
C LEU A 34 11.50 23.62 -2.39
N ILE A 35 12.34 23.16 -3.32
CA ILE A 35 13.28 24.03 -4.03
C ILE A 35 12.52 25.07 -4.86
N ILE A 36 11.55 24.65 -5.68
CA ILE A 36 10.79 25.54 -6.56
C ILE A 36 9.94 26.51 -5.71
N GLY A 37 9.22 26.00 -4.71
CA GLY A 37 8.37 26.79 -3.83
C GLY A 37 9.17 27.87 -3.10
N PHE A 38 10.29 27.51 -2.46
CA PHE A 38 11.14 28.50 -1.79
C PHE A 38 11.75 29.50 -2.78
N TYR A 39 12.22 29.04 -3.94
CA TYR A 39 12.77 29.93 -4.96
C TYR A 39 11.74 30.96 -5.44
N LEU A 40 10.50 30.55 -5.69
CA LEU A 40 9.42 31.44 -6.14
C LEU A 40 9.03 32.47 -5.07
N ILE A 41 8.99 32.07 -3.79
CA ILE A 41 8.71 32.98 -2.67
C ILE A 41 9.87 33.98 -2.49
N ILE A 42 11.12 33.52 -2.46
CA ILE A 42 12.30 34.38 -2.24
C ILE A 42 12.44 35.41 -3.37
N SER A 43 12.22 34.98 -4.62
CA SER A 43 12.30 35.88 -5.76
C SER A 43 11.08 36.79 -5.92
N SER A 44 10.06 36.69 -5.04
CA SER A 44 8.88 37.55 -5.10
C SER A 44 9.23 38.97 -4.61
N PRO A 45 8.73 40.04 -5.29
CA PRO A 45 9.01 41.44 -4.91
C PRO A 45 8.52 41.83 -3.50
N GLN A 46 7.63 41.02 -2.91
CA GLN A 46 7.00 41.26 -1.60
C GLN A 46 7.66 40.48 -0.44
N SER A 47 8.81 39.82 -0.67
CA SER A 47 9.53 39.03 0.35
C SER A 47 10.12 39.85 1.51
N GLY A 48 9.96 41.17 1.49
CA GLY A 48 10.42 42.10 2.53
C GLY A 48 9.43 42.28 3.69
N MET A 49 9.07 41.22 4.43
CA MET A 49 8.57 41.43 5.79
C MET A 49 9.77 41.62 6.71
N ALA A 50 9.98 42.85 7.18
CA ALA A 50 10.98 43.18 8.18
C ALA A 50 10.85 42.21 9.37
N ALA A 51 11.94 41.47 9.66
CA ALA A 51 12.02 40.56 10.79
C ALA A 51 11.98 41.35 12.10
N GLY A 52 10.77 41.72 12.53
CA GLY A 52 10.54 42.25 13.87
C GLY A 52 10.87 41.16 14.89
N HIS A 53 11.69 41.48 15.88
CA HIS A 53 11.94 40.57 17.00
C HIS A 53 10.68 40.49 17.86
N VAL A 54 10.01 39.34 17.87
CA VAL A 54 8.80 39.11 18.67
C VAL A 54 9.04 37.92 19.58
N ASN A 55 9.01 38.16 20.90
CA ASN A 55 9.26 37.15 21.91
C ASN A 55 7.96 36.68 22.59
N GLY A 56 7.97 35.46 23.12
CA GLY A 56 6.86 34.92 23.90
C GLY A 56 5.65 34.46 23.06
N PRO A 57 4.43 34.41 23.63
CA PRO A 57 3.23 33.90 22.96
C PRO A 57 2.88 34.61 21.64
N ALA A 58 3.30 35.87 21.49
CA ALA A 58 3.11 36.66 20.29
C ALA A 58 3.90 36.12 19.08
N ALA A 59 4.98 35.36 19.29
CA ALA A 59 5.73 34.72 18.21
C ALA A 59 4.88 33.72 17.41
N ILE A 60 3.97 33.00 18.07
CA ILE A 60 3.07 32.05 17.41
C ILE A 60 2.08 32.79 16.51
N LEU A 61 1.49 33.88 17.01
CA LEU A 61 0.56 34.70 16.23
C LEU A 61 1.24 35.32 15.00
N VAL A 62 2.47 35.82 15.16
CA VAL A 62 3.24 36.40 14.06
C VAL A 62 3.64 35.33 13.05
N PHE A 63 4.00 34.13 13.49
CA PHE A 63 4.24 33.00 12.60
C PHE A 63 3.01 32.62 11.77
N PHE A 64 1.83 32.55 12.38
CA PHE A 64 0.57 32.32 11.66
C PHE A 64 0.25 33.47 10.69
N MET A 65 0.46 34.71 11.10
CA MET A 65 0.24 35.88 10.24
C MET A 65 1.16 35.88 9.03
N ILE A 66 2.43 35.48 9.20
CA ILE A 66 3.39 35.32 8.10
C ILE A 66 2.93 34.24 7.12
N ILE A 67 2.49 33.08 7.62
CA ILE A 67 1.96 32.00 6.77
C ILE A 67 0.73 32.49 6.00
N VAL A 68 -0.23 33.14 6.67
CA VAL A 68 -1.43 33.68 6.02
C VAL A 68 -1.07 34.71 4.96
N ASN A 69 -0.12 35.62 5.25
CA ASN A 69 0.34 36.62 4.30
C ASN A 69 0.98 35.98 3.05
N TYR A 70 1.82 34.96 3.23
CA TYR A 70 2.37 34.20 2.11
C TYR A 70 1.31 33.42 1.34
N PHE A 71 0.28 32.88 2.01
CA PHE A 71 -0.84 32.23 1.33
C PHE A 71 -1.71 33.20 0.52
N VAL A 72 -1.91 34.42 1.00
CA VAL A 72 -2.72 35.43 0.28
C VAL A 72 -1.96 35.98 -0.93
N ASN A 73 -0.68 36.29 -0.76
CA ASN A 73 0.11 36.94 -1.81
C ASN A 73 0.80 35.95 -2.76
N ASN A 74 1.17 34.76 -2.27
CA ASN A 74 1.89 33.73 -3.01
C ASN A 74 1.22 32.37 -2.79
N PHE A 75 -0.09 32.28 -3.08
CA PHE A 75 -0.91 31.11 -2.81
C PHE A 75 -0.31 29.81 -3.33
N PHE A 76 -0.04 29.72 -4.65
CA PHE A 76 0.44 28.48 -5.26
C PHE A 76 1.85 28.08 -4.81
N PRO A 77 2.87 28.98 -4.76
CA PRO A 77 4.17 28.65 -4.19
C PRO A 77 4.10 28.17 -2.73
N THR A 78 3.27 28.82 -1.90
CA THR A 78 3.11 28.45 -0.49
C THR A 78 2.40 27.10 -0.33
N LEU A 79 1.35 26.87 -1.13
CA LEU A 79 0.65 25.59 -1.20
C LEU A 79 1.60 24.46 -1.63
N LEU A 80 2.48 24.72 -2.58
CA LEU A 80 3.44 23.76 -3.11
C LEU A 80 4.47 23.33 -2.05
N ILE A 81 4.97 24.25 -1.22
CA ILE A 81 5.80 23.91 -0.04
C ILE A 81 5.03 23.04 0.96
N LEU A 82 3.80 23.45 1.30
CA LEU A 82 2.97 22.74 2.28
C LEU A 82 2.65 21.31 1.81
N VAL A 83 2.28 21.17 0.54
CA VAL A 83 2.02 19.88 -0.10
C VAL A 83 3.30 19.03 -0.16
N GLY A 84 4.47 19.63 -0.39
CA GLY A 84 5.77 18.94 -0.34
C GLY A 84 5.98 18.19 0.99
N PHE A 85 5.67 18.83 2.12
CA PHE A 85 5.74 18.17 3.43
C PHE A 85 4.67 17.08 3.60
N LEU A 86 3.42 17.34 3.18
CA LEU A 86 2.33 16.37 3.27
C LEU A 86 2.51 15.13 2.36
N LYS A 87 3.32 15.24 1.31
CA LYS A 87 3.64 14.13 0.40
C LYS A 87 4.54 13.07 1.02
N ILE A 88 5.37 13.42 2.01
CA ILE A 88 6.25 12.46 2.68
C ILE A 88 5.46 11.26 3.22
N PRO A 89 4.43 11.43 4.08
CA PRO A 89 3.63 10.30 4.54
C PRO A 89 2.83 9.62 3.40
N LEU A 90 2.40 10.38 2.39
CA LEU A 90 1.68 9.83 1.23
C LEU A 90 2.55 8.81 0.45
N PHE A 91 3.78 9.17 0.10
CA PHE A 91 4.68 8.29 -0.63
C PHE A 91 5.15 7.10 0.20
N ILE A 92 5.24 7.24 1.53
CA ILE A 92 5.47 6.09 2.43
C ILE A 92 4.31 5.10 2.36
N ILE A 93 3.06 5.58 2.39
CA ILE A 93 1.87 4.72 2.28
C ILE A 93 1.85 4.01 0.92
N LEU A 94 2.11 4.74 -0.17
CA LEU A 94 2.16 4.18 -1.52
C LEU A 94 3.30 3.17 -1.68
N ALA A 95 4.48 3.45 -1.12
CA ALA A 95 5.62 2.53 -1.13
C ALA A 95 5.29 1.25 -0.37
N ASN A 96 4.64 1.35 0.80
CA ASN A 96 4.19 0.20 1.57
C ASN A 96 3.17 -0.64 0.80
N LYS A 97 2.21 0.00 0.12
CA LYS A 97 1.25 -0.67 -0.75
C LYS A 97 1.96 -1.43 -1.88
N GLN A 98 2.91 -0.78 -2.56
CA GLN A 98 3.62 -1.36 -3.70
C GLN A 98 4.57 -2.50 -3.28
N ALA A 99 5.27 -2.33 -2.16
CA ALA A 99 6.09 -3.37 -1.55
C ALA A 99 5.25 -4.61 -1.23
N MET A 100 4.09 -4.41 -0.57
CA MET A 100 3.20 -5.51 -0.23
C MET A 100 2.63 -6.22 -1.46
N SER A 101 2.22 -5.47 -2.50
CA SER A 101 1.78 -6.07 -3.77
C SER A 101 2.88 -6.90 -4.42
N SER A 102 4.11 -6.37 -4.47
CA SER A 102 5.28 -7.08 -4.99
C SER A 102 5.64 -8.31 -4.16
N ALA A 103 5.61 -8.19 -2.84
CA ALA A 103 5.83 -9.30 -1.92
C ALA A 103 4.83 -10.42 -2.15
N MET A 104 3.54 -10.08 -2.26
CA MET A 104 2.49 -11.04 -2.58
C MET A 104 2.74 -11.64 -3.96
N TYR A 105 2.76 -10.84 -5.03
CA TYR A 105 2.96 -11.32 -6.40
C TYR A 105 4.13 -12.28 -6.48
N ASN A 106 5.30 -11.91 -5.94
CA ASN A 106 6.46 -12.80 -5.97
C ASN A 106 6.33 -14.01 -5.04
N ALA A 107 5.79 -13.86 -3.82
CA ALA A 107 5.55 -15.02 -2.94
C ALA A 107 4.62 -16.03 -3.58
N TYR A 108 3.65 -15.54 -4.34
CA TYR A 108 2.72 -16.33 -5.10
C TYR A 108 3.40 -16.88 -6.36
N THR A 109 3.95 -16.09 -7.29
CA THR A 109 4.63 -16.59 -8.50
C THR A 109 5.73 -17.63 -8.21
N TYR A 110 6.50 -17.48 -7.13
CA TYR A 110 7.57 -18.42 -6.77
C TYR A 110 7.08 -19.68 -6.03
N LYS A 111 5.82 -19.75 -5.57
CA LYS A 111 5.29 -20.87 -4.76
C LYS A 111 3.80 -21.20 -4.97
N LEU A 112 3.16 -20.66 -6.02
CA LEU A 112 1.70 -20.61 -6.14
C LEU A 112 1.09 -21.99 -6.23
N THR A 113 1.71 -22.86 -7.00
CA THR A 113 1.23 -24.21 -7.25
C THR A 113 1.64 -25.15 -6.09
N ASP A 114 2.89 -25.05 -5.64
CA ASP A 114 3.45 -26.06 -4.73
C ASP A 114 3.16 -25.80 -3.24
N TYR A 115 2.85 -24.55 -2.85
CA TYR A 115 2.65 -24.22 -1.44
C TYR A 115 1.19 -23.98 -1.06
N ILE A 116 0.39 -23.35 -1.93
CA ILE A 116 -0.95 -22.89 -1.54
C ILE A 116 -1.96 -24.00 -1.60
N GLU A 117 -1.95 -24.80 -2.65
CA GLU A 117 -2.89 -25.91 -2.77
C GLU A 117 -2.74 -26.90 -1.60
N PRO A 118 -1.52 -27.35 -1.24
CA PRO A 118 -1.34 -28.21 -0.06
C PRO A 118 -1.68 -27.48 1.24
N LYS A 119 -1.40 -26.18 1.34
CA LYS A 119 -1.67 -25.39 2.55
C LYS A 119 -3.15 -25.17 2.77
N VAL A 120 -3.87 -24.78 1.74
CA VAL A 120 -5.33 -24.60 1.76
C VAL A 120 -5.97 -25.95 2.05
N GLN A 121 -5.53 -27.02 1.37
CA GLN A 121 -6.02 -28.37 1.65
C GLN A 121 -5.77 -28.77 3.12
N MET A 122 -4.58 -28.50 3.66
CA MET A 122 -4.27 -28.76 5.06
C MET A 122 -5.14 -27.95 6.03
N LEU A 123 -5.40 -26.67 5.73
CA LEU A 123 -6.30 -25.83 6.55
C LEU A 123 -7.74 -26.34 6.49
N ILE A 124 -8.22 -26.74 5.31
CA ILE A 124 -9.52 -27.37 5.15
C ILE A 124 -9.57 -28.64 5.99
N ASN A 125 -8.61 -29.56 5.81
CA ASN A 125 -8.53 -30.81 6.56
C ASN A 125 -8.53 -30.58 8.08
N LYS A 126 -7.85 -29.54 8.59
CA LYS A 126 -7.91 -29.17 10.02
C LYS A 126 -9.30 -28.73 10.46
N ILE A 127 -10.03 -27.98 9.62
CA ILE A 127 -11.41 -27.59 9.90
C ILE A 127 -12.33 -28.82 9.91
N ILE A 128 -12.17 -29.74 8.95
CA ILE A 128 -12.94 -30.99 8.89
C ILE A 128 -12.65 -31.87 10.10
N ALA A 129 -11.38 -32.03 10.47
CA ALA A 129 -10.98 -32.81 11.63
C ALA A 129 -11.57 -32.26 12.95
N LYS A 130 -11.63 -30.93 13.09
CA LYS A 130 -12.27 -30.28 14.25
C LYS A 130 -13.80 -30.32 14.20
N GLN A 131 -14.39 -30.32 12.99
CA GLN A 131 -15.83 -30.23 12.76
C GLN A 131 -16.24 -31.06 11.52
N PRO A 132 -16.43 -32.39 11.68
CA PRO A 132 -16.65 -33.30 10.54
C PRO A 132 -17.94 -33.03 9.76
N ASN A 133 -18.93 -32.40 10.37
CA ASN A 133 -20.19 -32.01 9.72
C ASN A 133 -20.14 -30.61 9.08
N PHE A 134 -19.05 -29.85 9.23
CA PHE A 134 -18.97 -28.47 8.74
C PHE A 134 -19.01 -28.39 7.21
N VAL A 135 -18.39 -29.35 6.51
CA VAL A 135 -18.35 -29.38 5.03
C VAL A 135 -19.70 -29.77 4.44
N LYS A 136 -20.45 -30.63 5.15
CA LYS A 136 -21.80 -31.07 4.75
C LYS A 136 -22.84 -29.96 4.85
N GLN A 137 -22.50 -28.84 5.48
CA GLN A 137 -23.39 -27.72 5.76
C GLN A 137 -22.66 -26.38 5.59
N ILE A 138 -21.81 -26.19 4.57
CA ILE A 138 -21.20 -24.87 4.31
C ILE A 138 -22.29 -23.96 3.72
N PRO A 139 -22.93 -23.07 4.50
CA PRO A 139 -24.08 -22.34 4.00
C PRO A 139 -23.65 -21.13 3.17
N ASN A 140 -22.39 -20.67 3.34
CA ASN A 140 -21.88 -19.46 2.72
C ASN A 140 -20.34 -19.34 2.81
N TRP A 141 -19.69 -18.90 1.72
CA TRP A 141 -18.27 -18.52 1.66
C TRP A 141 -17.82 -17.63 2.82
N LYS A 142 -18.64 -16.66 3.24
CA LYS A 142 -18.29 -15.71 4.31
C LYS A 142 -17.91 -16.42 5.61
N ILE A 143 -18.67 -17.44 6.01
CA ILE A 143 -18.43 -18.21 7.24
C ILE A 143 -17.18 -19.07 7.08
N PHE A 144 -17.04 -19.72 5.93
CA PHE A 144 -15.88 -20.56 5.65
C PHE A 144 -14.57 -19.77 5.62
N ARG A 145 -14.59 -18.60 4.97
CA ARG A 145 -13.47 -17.66 4.91
C ARG A 145 -13.00 -17.23 6.29
N VAL A 146 -13.92 -16.91 7.20
CA VAL A 146 -13.57 -16.51 8.57
C VAL A 146 -12.81 -17.62 9.29
N LYS A 147 -13.28 -18.87 9.18
CA LYS A 147 -12.59 -20.04 9.76
C LYS A 147 -11.22 -20.29 9.14
N LEU A 148 -11.10 -20.22 7.81
CA LEU A 148 -9.82 -20.38 7.12
C LEU A 148 -8.79 -19.32 7.58
N ILE A 149 -9.22 -18.06 7.73
CA ILE A 149 -8.36 -16.99 8.24
C ILE A 149 -7.94 -17.26 9.70
N GLN A 150 -8.85 -17.76 10.52
CA GLN A 150 -8.57 -18.07 11.93
C GLN A 150 -7.57 -19.23 12.06
N GLU A 151 -7.78 -20.33 11.34
CA GLU A 151 -6.84 -21.47 11.35
C GLU A 151 -5.47 -21.06 10.82
N ASN A 152 -5.41 -20.25 9.75
CA ASN A 152 -4.15 -19.73 9.24
C ASN A 152 -3.42 -18.81 10.24
N LYS A 153 -4.15 -18.06 11.08
CA LYS A 153 -3.52 -17.27 12.16
C LYS A 153 -2.95 -18.15 13.27
N GLN A 154 -3.62 -19.26 13.59
CA GLN A 154 -3.23 -20.18 14.66
C GLN A 154 -2.14 -21.17 14.22
N ASP A 155 -1.75 -21.15 12.95
CA ASP A 155 -0.80 -22.12 12.42
C ASP A 155 0.66 -21.79 12.77
N ASN A 156 1.29 -22.56 13.64
CA ASN A 156 2.68 -22.33 14.03
C ASN A 156 3.71 -22.98 13.10
N THR A 157 3.27 -23.79 12.14
CA THR A 157 4.16 -24.51 11.19
C THR A 157 4.69 -23.61 10.08
N THR A 158 4.14 -22.40 9.95
CA THR A 158 4.40 -21.49 8.84
C THR A 158 4.93 -20.16 9.33
N SER A 159 5.89 -19.60 8.60
CA SER A 159 6.46 -18.31 8.97
C SER A 159 5.37 -17.24 9.08
N TRP A 160 5.58 -16.28 9.97
CA TRP A 160 4.66 -15.15 10.17
C TRP A 160 4.31 -14.42 8.86
N PHE A 161 5.29 -14.30 7.95
CA PHE A 161 5.13 -13.65 6.65
C PHE A 161 4.16 -14.41 5.74
N PHE A 162 4.35 -15.72 5.57
CA PHE A 162 3.45 -16.54 4.76
C PHE A 162 2.03 -16.57 5.34
N ARG A 163 1.88 -16.62 6.67
CA ARG A 163 0.56 -16.48 7.32
C ARG A 163 -0.13 -15.17 6.97
N LYS A 164 0.58 -14.05 7.01
CA LYS A 164 0.03 -12.72 6.65
C LYS A 164 -0.43 -12.67 5.20
N ILE A 165 0.39 -13.21 4.29
CA ILE A 165 0.10 -13.27 2.86
C ILE A 165 -1.14 -14.12 2.57
N THR A 166 -1.21 -15.35 3.11
CA THR A 166 -2.36 -16.25 2.95
C THR A 166 -3.64 -15.62 3.52
N GLY A 167 -3.55 -15.04 4.73
CA GLY A 167 -4.70 -14.40 5.38
C GLY A 167 -5.21 -13.18 4.61
N TYR A 168 -4.33 -12.44 3.94
CA TYR A 168 -4.75 -11.32 3.09
C TYR A 168 -5.46 -11.80 1.83
N CYS A 169 -4.91 -12.78 1.11
CA CYS A 169 -5.55 -13.24 -0.13
C CYS A 169 -6.89 -13.94 0.14
N LEU A 170 -7.00 -14.74 1.21
CA LEU A 170 -8.29 -15.29 1.64
C LEU A 170 -9.35 -14.21 1.91
N LYS A 171 -8.96 -13.02 2.39
CA LYS A 171 -9.89 -11.89 2.59
C LYS A 171 -10.37 -11.28 1.27
N LYS A 172 -9.55 -11.33 0.22
CA LYS A 172 -9.75 -10.60 -1.03
C LYS A 172 -10.41 -11.44 -2.13
N ILE A 173 -10.26 -12.76 -2.11
CA ILE A 173 -10.94 -13.63 -3.07
C ILE A 173 -12.46 -13.53 -2.97
N LYS A 174 -13.10 -13.39 -4.12
CA LYS A 174 -14.54 -13.48 -4.30
C LYS A 174 -14.90 -14.88 -4.75
N MET A 175 -16.05 -15.36 -4.30
CA MET A 175 -16.57 -16.71 -4.57
C MET A 175 -18.05 -16.63 -4.93
N ASP A 176 -18.41 -15.53 -5.59
CA ASP A 176 -19.81 -15.19 -5.88
C ASP A 176 -20.38 -16.13 -6.97
N ASP A 177 -19.50 -16.79 -7.72
CA ASP A 177 -19.80 -17.72 -8.82
C ASP A 177 -19.64 -19.20 -8.46
N VAL A 178 -19.35 -19.53 -7.20
CA VAL A 178 -19.12 -20.92 -6.75
C VAL A 178 -20.38 -21.48 -6.09
N ASN A 179 -20.84 -22.64 -6.58
CA ASN A 179 -21.93 -23.37 -5.94
C ASN A 179 -21.43 -24.22 -4.77
N PHE A 180 -21.45 -23.65 -3.57
CA PHE A 180 -21.08 -24.34 -2.32
C PHE A 180 -22.02 -25.50 -1.92
N SER A 181 -23.14 -25.68 -2.63
CA SER A 181 -24.08 -26.77 -2.38
C SER A 181 -23.76 -28.04 -3.19
N ASP A 182 -22.75 -28.01 -4.06
CA ASP A 182 -22.33 -29.16 -4.85
C ASP A 182 -21.60 -30.19 -3.96
N PRO A 183 -22.13 -31.43 -3.81
CA PRO A 183 -21.51 -32.47 -2.99
C PRO A 183 -20.17 -32.99 -3.54
N ASN A 184 -19.84 -32.75 -4.80
CA ASN A 184 -18.57 -33.15 -5.41
C ASN A 184 -17.54 -32.01 -5.46
N LEU A 185 -17.84 -30.87 -4.83
CA LEU A 185 -16.97 -29.69 -4.87
C LEU A 185 -15.64 -29.94 -4.16
N ASN A 186 -14.55 -29.91 -4.91
CA ASN A 186 -13.21 -29.88 -4.35
C ASN A 186 -12.85 -28.47 -3.87
N TYR A 187 -13.17 -28.17 -2.62
CA TYR A 187 -12.93 -26.85 -2.01
C TYR A 187 -11.47 -26.39 -2.11
N GLY A 188 -10.50 -27.30 -1.97
CA GLY A 188 -9.07 -26.96 -2.03
C GLY A 188 -8.67 -26.44 -3.40
N GLU A 189 -9.11 -27.15 -4.45
CA GLU A 189 -8.86 -26.81 -5.84
C GLU A 189 -9.56 -25.51 -6.25
N VAL A 190 -10.83 -25.35 -5.89
CA VAL A 190 -11.60 -24.13 -6.20
C VAL A 190 -11.00 -22.90 -5.52
N ILE A 191 -10.65 -23.01 -4.23
CA ILE A 191 -9.99 -21.92 -3.50
C ILE A 191 -8.61 -21.62 -4.07
N SER A 192 -7.83 -22.66 -4.40
CA SER A 192 -6.51 -22.50 -5.02
C SER A 192 -6.61 -21.80 -6.38
N SER A 193 -7.56 -22.20 -7.21
CA SER A 193 -7.82 -21.60 -8.53
C SER A 193 -8.22 -20.13 -8.41
N LYS A 194 -9.18 -19.79 -7.53
CA LYS A 194 -9.58 -18.39 -7.28
C LYS A 194 -8.46 -17.54 -6.69
N LEU A 195 -7.62 -18.12 -5.82
CA LEU A 195 -6.43 -17.44 -5.31
C LEU A 195 -5.43 -17.17 -6.43
N LYS A 196 -5.18 -18.14 -7.32
CA LYS A 196 -4.29 -17.98 -8.47
C LYS A 196 -4.78 -16.89 -9.42
N GLN A 197 -6.07 -16.90 -9.76
CA GLN A 197 -6.71 -15.87 -10.56
C GLN A 197 -6.57 -14.49 -9.90
N PHE A 198 -6.90 -14.37 -8.60
CA PHE A 198 -6.74 -13.12 -7.87
C PHE A 198 -5.29 -12.61 -7.86
N VAL A 199 -4.31 -13.50 -7.72
CA VAL A 199 -2.89 -13.09 -7.78
C VAL A 199 -2.54 -12.56 -9.16
N GLN A 200 -2.92 -13.28 -10.21
CA GLN A 200 -2.61 -12.90 -11.58
C GLN A 200 -3.26 -11.57 -11.96
N GLU A 201 -4.52 -11.35 -11.56
CA GLU A 201 -5.28 -10.17 -11.96
C GLU A 201 -5.08 -8.96 -11.03
N SER A 202 -4.90 -9.16 -9.72
CA SER A 202 -4.95 -8.07 -8.73
C SER A 202 -3.62 -7.77 -8.04
N LEU A 203 -2.62 -8.65 -8.11
CA LEU A 203 -1.37 -8.46 -7.38
C LEU A 203 -0.22 -7.97 -8.26
N GLU A 204 -0.40 -7.85 -9.58
CA GLU A 204 0.60 -7.18 -10.42
C GLU A 204 0.84 -5.76 -9.86
N PRO A 205 2.08 -5.43 -9.44
CA PRO A 205 2.35 -4.19 -8.71
C PRO A 205 2.11 -2.95 -9.59
N SER A 206 0.92 -2.36 -9.52
CA SER A 206 0.58 -1.18 -10.33
C SER A 206 1.10 0.12 -9.71
N MET A 207 1.88 0.87 -10.50
CA MET A 207 2.38 2.20 -10.14
C MET A 207 1.36 3.32 -10.43
N LEU A 208 0.13 2.98 -10.84
CA LEU A 208 -0.87 3.96 -11.28
C LEU A 208 -1.13 5.08 -10.25
N LEU A 209 -1.32 4.74 -8.97
CA LEU A 209 -1.54 5.76 -7.93
C LEU A 209 -0.31 6.65 -7.70
N VAL A 210 0.90 6.10 -7.88
CA VAL A 210 2.14 6.87 -7.80
C VAL A 210 2.17 7.87 -8.95
N TRP A 211 1.84 7.44 -10.17
CA TRP A 211 1.80 8.30 -11.34
C TRP A 211 0.71 9.37 -11.26
N ILE A 212 -0.47 9.06 -10.74
CA ILE A 212 -1.52 10.07 -10.48
C ILE A 212 -1.01 11.11 -9.50
N ALA A 213 -0.37 10.70 -8.39
CA ALA A 213 0.18 11.64 -7.42
C ALA A 213 1.24 12.56 -8.06
N CYS A 214 2.12 12.00 -8.91
CA CYS A 214 3.10 12.78 -9.66
C CYS A 214 2.45 13.71 -10.70
N GLY A 215 1.37 13.28 -11.36
CA GLY A 215 0.66 14.10 -12.35
C GLY A 215 -0.06 15.29 -11.72
N VAL A 216 -0.73 15.08 -10.58
CA VAL A 216 -1.31 16.17 -9.78
C VAL A 216 -0.23 17.14 -9.34
N ASP A 217 0.94 16.62 -8.99
CA ASP A 217 2.05 17.44 -8.57
C ASP A 217 2.62 18.34 -9.68
N LEU A 218 2.89 17.75 -10.85
CA LEU A 218 3.34 18.52 -12.01
C LEU A 218 2.36 19.65 -12.35
N LEU A 219 1.06 19.38 -12.23
CA LEU A 219 0.04 20.40 -12.42
C LEU A 219 0.16 21.52 -11.38
N LEU A 220 0.39 21.19 -10.11
CA LEU A 220 0.60 22.18 -9.05
C LEU A 220 1.86 23.03 -9.28
N ILE A 221 2.96 22.41 -9.72
CA ILE A 221 4.20 23.12 -10.11
C ILE A 221 3.92 24.11 -11.25
N ILE A 222 3.21 23.67 -12.29
CA ILE A 222 2.85 24.54 -13.42
C ILE A 222 1.98 25.72 -12.94
N LEU A 223 0.97 25.46 -12.12
CA LEU A 223 0.13 26.52 -11.55
C LEU A 223 0.95 27.50 -10.71
N ALA A 224 1.92 27.02 -9.93
CA ALA A 224 2.79 27.88 -9.12
C ALA A 224 3.71 28.78 -9.96
N ILE A 225 4.16 28.30 -11.13
CA ILE A 225 4.98 29.09 -12.05
C ILE A 225 4.13 30.10 -12.83
N VAL A 226 2.96 29.68 -13.35
CA VAL A 226 2.12 30.48 -14.24
C VAL A 226 1.27 31.51 -13.50
N LEU A 227 0.67 31.14 -12.37
CA LEU A 227 -0.22 32.00 -11.59
C LEU A 227 0.52 32.72 -10.45
N ARG A 228 1.81 32.95 -10.67
CA ARG A 228 2.64 33.77 -9.80
C ARG A 228 2.23 35.24 -10.00
N ASN A 229 1.53 35.80 -9.02
CA ASN A 229 1.23 37.23 -8.93
C ASN A 229 2.33 37.97 -8.16
#